data_AF-T1BPX1-F1
#
_entry.id   AF-T1BPX1-F1
#
_cell.length_a   1.000
_cell.length_b   1.000
_cell.length_c   1.000
_cell.angle_alpha   90.00
_cell.angle_beta   90.00
_cell.angle_gamma   90.00
#
_symmetry.space_group_name_H-M   'P 1'
#
loop_
_entity.id
_entity.type
_entity.pdbx_description
1 polymer ?
#
loop_
_entity_poly.entity_id
_entity_poly.type
_entity_poly.pdbx_seq_one_letter_code
_entity_poly.pdbx_strand_id
1 'polypeptide(L)'
;YITLPMLGPTLMTVGLLTMVGYFQLFAEPYVMTQGGPLQSTLSVLYLLYEQGFNWWNLGFASAIAFVLFVFTMIATWALMRFGRRKGWV
;
A
#
# COMPACT_ATOMS: atom_id res chain seq x y z
N TYR A 1 1.02 -27.04 -20.60
CA TYR A 1 1.30 -26.19 -19.43
C TYR A 1 2.48 -25.27 -19.75
N ILE A 2 2.23 -24.13 -20.41
CA ILE A 2 3.30 -23.25 -20.95
C ILE A 2 2.98 -21.75 -20.70
N THR A 3 1.71 -21.39 -20.50
CA THR A 3 1.24 -19.99 -20.41
C THR A 3 1.60 -19.27 -19.11
N LEU A 4 1.49 -19.95 -17.96
CA LEU A 4 1.80 -19.37 -16.64
C LEU A 4 3.25 -18.84 -16.49
N PRO A 5 4.30 -19.56 -16.91
CA PRO A 5 5.67 -19.05 -16.81
C PRO A 5 6.00 -17.94 -17.83
N MET A 6 5.37 -17.92 -19.00
CA MET A 6 5.56 -16.85 -20.00
C MET A 6 4.95 -15.51 -19.59
N LEU A 7 3.90 -15.53 -18.77
CA LEU A 7 3.31 -14.33 -18.14
C LEU A 7 4.04 -13.94 -16.84
N GLY A 8 5.12 -14.61 -16.47
CA GLY A 8 5.80 -14.35 -15.21
C GLY A 8 6.20 -12.88 -14.98
N PRO A 9 6.85 -12.22 -15.97
CA PRO A 9 7.26 -10.81 -15.84
C PRO A 9 6.07 -9.84 -15.72
N THR A 10 4.98 -10.10 -16.46
CA THR A 10 3.78 -9.26 -16.45
C THR A 10 2.97 -9.45 -15.18
N LEU A 11 2.78 -10.69 -14.72
CA LEU A 11 2.13 -11.00 -13.44
C LEU A 11 2.87 -10.39 -12.25
N MET A 12 4.20 -10.37 -12.30
CA MET A 12 5.00 -9.76 -11.25
C MET A 12 4.83 -8.24 -11.20
N THR A 13 4.82 -7.58 -12.37
CA THR A 13 4.60 -6.13 -12.46
C THR A 13 3.20 -5.75 -11.98
N VAL A 14 2.17 -6.47 -12.44
CA VAL A 14 0.79 -6.26 -12.00
C VAL A 14 0.65 -6.54 -10.50
N GLY A 15 1.27 -7.61 -10.00
CA GLY A 15 1.29 -7.93 -8.57
C GLY A 15 1.93 -6.82 -7.72
N LEU A 16 3.02 -6.23 -8.21
CA LEU A 16 3.67 -5.10 -7.54
C LEU A 16 2.77 -3.87 -7.49
N LEU A 17 2.21 -3.47 -8.64
CA LEU A 17 1.34 -2.30 -8.73
C LEU A 17 0.08 -2.46 -7.87
N THR A 18 -0.55 -3.64 -7.90
CA THR A 18 -1.74 -3.92 -7.09
C THR A 18 -1.42 -3.95 -5.61
N MET A 19 -0.32 -4.59 -5.21
CA MET A 19 0.13 -4.61 -3.82
C MET A 19 0.38 -3.20 -3.28
N VAL A 20 1.12 -2.37 -4.02
CA VAL A 20 1.36 -0.96 -3.64
C VAL A 20 0.05 -0.17 -3.59
N GLY A 21 -0.84 -0.38 -4.55
CA GLY A 21 -2.16 0.25 -4.57
C GLY A 21 -2.99 -0.06 -3.32
N TYR A 22 -3.01 -1.31 -2.85
CA TYR A 22 -3.72 -1.69 -1.63
C TYR A 22 -3.14 -1.05 -0.36
N PHE A 23 -1.82 -0.82 -0.29
CA PHE A 23 -1.23 -0.10 0.84
C PHE A 23 -1.52 1.41 0.82
N GLN A 24 -1.81 1.97 -0.35
CA GLN A 24 -2.17 3.39 -0.55
C GLN A 24 -3.69 3.61 -0.62
N LEU A 25 -4.46 2.65 -0.11
CA LEU A 25 -5.91 2.66 -0.22
C LEU A 25 -6.52 3.67 0.76
N PHE A 26 -6.97 4.80 0.21
CA PHE A 26 -7.54 5.93 0.94
C PHE A 26 -9.03 6.13 0.64
N ALA A 27 -9.41 6.04 -0.65
CA ALA A 27 -10.72 6.46 -1.11
C ALA A 27 -11.85 5.56 -0.61
N GLU A 28 -11.71 4.22 -0.63
CA GLU A 28 -12.80 3.34 -0.24
C GLU A 28 -13.20 3.50 1.25
N PRO A 29 -12.28 3.48 2.24
CA PRO A 29 -12.63 3.71 3.64
C PRO A 29 -13.23 5.09 3.87
N TYR A 30 -12.68 6.11 3.20
CA TYR A 30 -13.11 7.49 3.34
C TYR A 30 -14.55 7.71 2.84
N VAL A 31 -14.88 7.21 1.65
CA VAL A 31 -16.20 7.42 1.04
C VAL A 31 -17.26 6.50 1.62
N MET A 32 -16.92 5.23 1.88
CA MET A 32 -17.91 4.21 2.23
C MET A 32 -18.23 4.13 3.71
N THR A 33 -17.24 4.37 4.58
CA THR A 33 -17.38 4.09 6.02
C THR A 33 -16.95 5.22 6.93
N GLN A 34 -16.17 6.18 6.44
CA GLN A 34 -15.59 7.26 7.24
C GLN A 34 -14.90 6.74 8.52
N GLY A 35 -14.33 5.53 8.47
CA GLY A 35 -13.69 4.87 9.63
C GLY A 35 -14.64 4.15 10.59
N GLY A 36 -15.92 3.96 10.26
CA GLY A 36 -16.90 3.25 11.10
C GLY A 36 -17.05 1.74 10.81
N PRO A 37 -17.59 0.95 11.77
CA PRO A 37 -17.85 1.28 13.17
C PRO A 37 -16.60 1.06 14.02
N LEU A 38 -16.33 1.96 14.96
CA LEU A 38 -15.26 1.78 15.97
C LEU A 38 -13.83 1.78 15.40
N GLN A 39 -13.55 2.64 14.41
CA GLN A 39 -12.22 2.74 13.78
C GLN A 39 -11.76 1.46 13.04
N SER A 40 -12.66 0.49 12.82
CA SER A 40 -12.30 -0.83 12.28
C SER A 40 -11.89 -0.80 10.80
N THR A 41 -12.22 0.24 10.05
CA THR A 41 -11.89 0.41 8.64
C THR A 41 -10.85 1.50 8.40
N LEU A 42 -10.26 2.07 9.46
CA LEU A 42 -9.23 3.11 9.33
C LEU A 42 -7.98 2.54 8.63
N SER A 43 -7.78 2.96 7.39
CA SER A 43 -6.50 2.76 6.71
C SER A 43 -5.47 3.75 7.25
N VAL A 44 -4.19 3.40 7.13
CA VAL A 44 -3.09 4.25 7.61
C VAL A 44 -3.06 5.61 6.89
N LEU A 45 -3.42 5.65 5.60
CA LEU A 45 -3.59 6.91 4.87
C LEU A 45 -4.76 7.74 5.40
N TYR A 46 -5.87 7.10 5.78
CA TYR A 46 -7.01 7.83 6.34
C TYR A 46 -6.69 8.43 7.71
N LEU A 47 -5.93 7.73 8.56
CA LEU A 47 -5.40 8.26 9.82
C LEU A 47 -4.49 9.48 9.60
N LEU A 48 -3.59 9.43 8.61
CA LEU A 48 -2.75 10.56 8.24
C LEU A 48 -3.60 11.77 7.83
N TYR A 49 -4.62 11.55 7.01
CA TYR A 49 -5.51 12.60 6.56
C TYR A 49 -6.27 13.25 7.73
N GLU A 50 -6.82 12.45 8.63
CA GLU A 50 -7.51 12.96 9.82
C GLU A 50 -6.57 13.80 10.71
N GLN A 51 -5.37 13.29 11.00
CA GLN A 51 -4.40 13.98 11.84
C GLN A 51 -3.84 15.25 11.18
N GLY A 52 -3.62 15.23 9.87
CA GLY A 52 -3.04 16.35 9.13
C GLY A 52 -4.04 17.45 8.82
N PHE A 53 -5.26 17.09 8.39
CA PHE A 53 -6.25 18.04 7.88
C PHE A 53 -7.37 18.35 8.87
N ASN A 54 -7.83 17.39 9.68
CA ASN A 54 -8.88 17.69 10.68
C ASN A 54 -8.27 18.30 11.95
N TRP A 55 -7.16 17.74 12.42
CA TRP A 55 -6.56 18.12 13.71
C TRP A 55 -5.38 19.09 13.55
N TRP A 56 -5.04 19.45 12.30
CA TRP A 56 -3.93 20.37 11.95
C TRP A 56 -2.55 19.95 12.50
N ASN A 57 -2.38 18.67 12.86
CA ASN A 57 -1.14 18.12 13.36
C ASN A 57 -0.27 17.58 12.21
N LEU A 58 0.24 18.51 11.40
CA LEU A 58 1.05 18.20 10.22
C LEU A 58 2.35 17.45 10.56
N GLY A 59 2.94 17.70 11.74
CA GLY A 59 4.14 17.00 12.20
C GLY A 59 3.89 15.52 12.43
N PHE A 60 2.82 15.19 13.16
CA PHE A 60 2.43 13.80 13.40
C PHE A 60 1.97 13.10 12.12
N ALA A 61 1.19 13.78 11.28
CA ALA A 61 0.78 13.26 9.98
C ALA A 61 1.99 12.93 9.07
N SER A 62 3.00 13.80 9.06
CA SER A 62 4.23 13.58 8.28
C SER A 62 5.05 12.39 8.82
N ALA A 63 5.09 12.18 10.13
CA ALA A 63 5.73 11.01 10.72
C ALA A 63 5.03 9.71 10.31
N ILE A 64 3.69 9.68 10.35
CA ILE A 64 2.90 8.53 9.86
C ILE A 64 3.18 8.28 8.37
N ALA A 65 3.20 9.33 7.55
CA ALA A 65 3.51 9.24 6.13
C ALA A 65 4.87 8.57 5.88
N PHE A 66 5.88 8.99 6.65
CA PHE A 66 7.24 8.48 6.52
C PHE A 66 7.34 7.00 6.92
N VAL A 67 6.66 6.60 8.00
CA VAL A 67 6.59 5.19 8.41
C VAL A 67 5.92 4.33 7.33
N LEU A 68 4.80 4.79 6.76
CA LEU A 68 4.12 4.08 5.67
C LEU A 68 4.99 4.02 4.41
N PHE A 69 5.73 5.07 4.09
CA PHE A 69 6.70 5.08 3.00
C PHE A 69 7.78 4.01 3.20
N VAL A 70 8.41 3.94 4.38
CA VAL A 70 9.41 2.91 4.69
C VAL A 70 8.81 1.50 4.59
N PHE A 71 7.58 1.31 5.09
CA PHE A 71 6.91 0.01 5.03
C PHE A 71 6.63 -0.43 3.59
N THR A 72 6.08 0.46 2.76
CA THR A 72 5.80 0.18 1.34
C THR A 72 7.08 -0.03 0.54
N MET A 73 8.16 0.69 0.86
CA MET A 73 9.48 0.49 0.27
C MET A 73 10.05 -0.90 0.59
N ILE A 74 9.98 -1.34 1.85
CA ILE A 74 10.41 -2.68 2.27
C ILE A 74 9.58 -3.76 1.57
N ALA A 75 8.26 -3.58 1.53
CA ALA A 75 7.35 -4.53 0.91
C ALA A 75 7.60 -4.67 -0.62
N THR A 76 7.82 -3.54 -1.28
CA THR A 76 8.20 -3.48 -2.70
C THR A 76 9.56 -4.16 -2.94
N TRP A 77 10.55 -3.85 -2.11
CA TRP A 77 11.88 -4.46 -2.21
C TRP A 77 11.84 -5.97 -1.98
N ALA A 78 11.06 -6.43 -1.01
CA ALA A 78 10.84 -7.86 -0.74
C ALA A 78 10.23 -8.55 -1.97
N LEU A 79 9.15 -7.98 -2.54
CA LEU A 79 8.50 -8.54 -3.72
C LEU A 79 9.43 -8.59 -4.92
N MET A 80 10.18 -7.51 -5.21
CA MET A 80 11.20 -7.49 -6.26
C MET A 80 12.28 -8.56 -6.03
N ARG A 81 12.73 -8.73 -4.78
CA ARG A 81 13.74 -9.75 -4.43
C ARG A 81 13.22 -11.17 -4.67
N PHE A 82 11.95 -11.43 -4.39
CA PHE A 82 11.32 -12.73 -4.62
C PHE A 82 11.23 -13.08 -6.12
N GLY A 83 10.83 -12.15 -6.98
CA GLY A 83 10.76 -12.47 -8.42
C GLY A 83 12.12 -12.57 -9.11
N ARG A 84 13.14 -11.83 -8.63
CA ARG A 84 14.54 -12.06 -9.07
C ARG A 84 15.05 -13.46 -8.72
N ARG A 85 14.61 -14.07 -7.61
CA ARG A 85 15.01 -15.45 -7.25
C ARG A 85 14.35 -16.50 -8.16
N LYS A 86 13.19 -16.20 -8.74
CA LYS A 86 12.45 -17.13 -9.61
C LYS A 86 12.88 -17.08 -11.07
N GLY A 87 13.86 -16.23 -11.42
CA GLY A 87 14.36 -16.06 -12.80
C GLY A 87 13.36 -15.42 -13.75
N TRP A 88 12.38 -14.68 -13.21
CA TRP A 88 11.34 -14.00 -14.00
C TRP A 88 11.73 -12.55 -14.35
N VAL A 89 12.87 -12.09 -13.85
CA VAL A 89 13.47 -10.76 -14.05
C VAL A 89 14.95 -10.94 -14.35
#